data_AF-A0A7L3N022-F1
#
_entry.id   AF-A0A7L3N022-F1
#
_cell.length_a   1.000
_cell.length_b   1.000
_cell.length_c   1.000
_cell.angle_alpha   90.00
_cell.angle_beta   90.00
_cell.angle_gamma   90.00
#
_symmetry.space_group_name_H-M   'P 1'
#
loop_
_entity.id
_entity.type
_entity.pdbx_description
1 polymer ?
#
loop_
_entity_poly.entity_id
_entity_poly.type
_entity_poly.pdbx_seq_one_letter_code
_entity_poly.pdbx_strand_id
1 'polypeptide(L)'
;MVRKAAVSTLSNGSYLQGQTNGRLPSLDSGQPARKEKVVLKKKVTLLRGISIIIGTIIGAGIFISPKGILKNTGSVGMSLIVWTVCGILSLFGALCYAELGTCIKKSGGHYTYILEAFGPLPAFVRVWVELLIIRPAATAVISLAFGRYILEPFFMQCEIPELAIKLITAVGITLVMVLNSMSVSWSARIQIFLTFCKLVAILIIIVPGVIQLIKGETQHFQNAFAGNDASVMGLPLAFYSGMYAYSGWFYLNFVTEEVENPEKYVP
;
A
#
# COMPACT_ATOMS: atom_id res chain seq x y z
N MET A 1 23.93 -1.52 -17.14
CA MET A 1 23.21 -0.73 -18.16
C MET A 1 22.28 0.25 -17.45
N VAL A 2 22.74 1.48 -17.24
CA VAL A 2 22.06 2.49 -16.41
C VAL A 2 20.84 3.02 -17.16
N ARG A 3 19.63 2.76 -16.66
CA ARG A 3 18.39 3.34 -17.21
C ARG A 3 18.39 4.84 -16.91
N LYS A 4 18.65 5.67 -17.92
CA LYS A 4 18.47 7.13 -17.83
C LYS A 4 16.99 7.45 -17.57
N ALA A 5 16.74 8.26 -16.54
CA ALA A 5 15.44 8.90 -16.36
C ALA A 5 15.17 9.76 -17.61
N ALA A 6 14.06 9.48 -18.30
CA ALA A 6 13.70 10.22 -19.50
C ALA A 6 13.07 11.56 -19.10
N VAL A 7 13.91 12.58 -18.87
CA VAL A 7 13.52 13.99 -18.67
C VAL A 7 12.96 14.53 -19.98
N SER A 8 11.91 15.36 -19.92
CA SER A 8 11.44 16.15 -21.06
C SER A 8 11.35 17.61 -20.65
N THR A 9 12.07 18.47 -21.37
CA THR A 9 12.06 19.92 -21.23
C THR A 9 10.92 20.49 -22.08
N LEU A 10 10.16 21.45 -21.54
CA LEU A 10 9.14 22.19 -22.28
C LEU A 10 9.49 23.67 -22.32
N SER A 11 9.37 24.23 -23.51
CA SER A 11 9.43 25.67 -23.77
C SER A 11 8.06 26.29 -23.50
N ASN A 12 8.06 27.46 -22.84
CA ASN A 12 6.87 28.20 -22.40
C ASN A 12 5.76 28.32 -23.46
N GLY A 13 4.52 28.13 -23.00
CA GLY A 13 3.39 28.97 -23.43
C GLY A 13 2.69 28.62 -24.74
N SER A 14 2.36 27.35 -24.99
CA SER A 14 1.25 26.96 -25.89
C SER A 14 1.06 25.45 -25.87
N TYR A 15 -0.19 24.97 -25.79
CA TYR A 15 -0.52 23.55 -25.92
C TYR A 15 -0.20 23.09 -27.34
N LEU A 16 0.95 22.42 -27.55
CA LEU A 16 1.22 21.69 -28.78
C LEU A 16 1.89 20.34 -28.52
N GLN A 17 1.37 19.36 -29.23
CA GLN A 17 1.63 17.94 -29.24
C GLN A 17 3.09 17.68 -29.68
N GLY A 18 3.88 17.02 -28.83
CA GLY A 18 5.33 16.86 -29.05
C GLY A 18 5.68 15.87 -30.16
N GLN A 19 6.46 16.32 -31.15
CA GLN A 19 7.16 15.46 -32.10
C GLN A 19 8.47 14.92 -31.52
N THR A 20 8.67 13.62 -31.67
CA THR A 20 9.87 12.85 -31.35
C THR A 20 10.95 13.03 -32.42
N ASN A 21 12.05 13.74 -32.14
CA ASN A 21 13.35 13.50 -32.80
C ASN A 21 14.50 14.06 -31.95
N GLY A 22 15.32 13.17 -31.40
CA GLY A 22 16.37 13.49 -30.40
C GLY A 22 17.65 14.06 -30.99
N ARG A 23 17.72 15.38 -31.18
CA ARG A 23 18.99 16.12 -31.33
C ARG A 23 19.16 17.14 -30.20
N LEU A 24 20.37 17.21 -29.64
CA LEU A 24 20.78 18.19 -28.63
C LEU A 24 21.00 19.57 -29.30
N PRO A 25 20.54 20.68 -28.72
CA PRO A 25 20.82 22.03 -29.25
C PRO A 25 22.27 22.43 -28.97
N SER A 26 22.90 23.10 -29.93
CA SER A 26 24.23 23.71 -29.82
C SER A 26 24.22 24.88 -28.83
N LEU A 27 25.25 24.95 -27.99
CA LEU A 27 25.49 26.05 -27.05
C LEU A 27 26.04 27.26 -27.81
N ASP A 28 25.18 28.24 -28.11
CA ASP A 28 25.66 29.61 -28.31
C ASP A 28 24.61 30.66 -27.88
N SER A 29 25.11 31.76 -27.31
CA SER A 29 24.43 33.02 -26.91
C SER A 29 23.52 33.07 -25.65
N GLY A 30 24.10 33.53 -24.53
CA GLY A 30 23.67 34.78 -23.86
C GLY A 30 22.28 34.92 -23.22
N GLN A 31 21.48 33.86 -23.01
CA GLN A 31 20.19 33.98 -22.32
C GLN A 31 20.29 33.74 -20.79
N PRO A 32 19.54 34.49 -19.96
CA PRO A 32 19.52 34.26 -18.51
C PRO A 32 19.05 32.83 -18.23
N ALA A 33 19.73 32.15 -17.30
CA ALA A 33 19.49 30.76 -16.95
C ALA A 33 17.99 30.50 -16.77
N ARG A 34 17.38 29.89 -17.80
CA ARG A 34 15.96 29.52 -17.81
C ARG A 34 15.76 28.56 -16.64
N LYS A 35 14.95 28.92 -15.65
CA LYS A 35 14.55 28.00 -14.56
C LYS A 35 13.84 26.81 -15.20
N GLU A 36 14.59 25.76 -15.49
CA GLU A 36 14.06 24.51 -16.04
C GLU A 36 13.14 23.89 -14.98
N LYS A 37 11.83 23.96 -15.22
CA LYS A 37 10.86 23.30 -14.35
C LYS A 37 10.91 21.81 -14.64
N VAL A 38 11.44 21.02 -13.71
CA VAL A 38 11.38 19.56 -13.77
C VAL A 38 9.92 19.15 -13.67
N VAL A 39 9.39 18.48 -14.69
CA VAL A 39 8.01 17.98 -14.73
C VAL A 39 8.02 16.47 -14.90
N LEU A 40 7.23 15.76 -14.09
CA LEU A 40 7.08 14.32 -14.19
C LEU A 40 6.26 13.95 -15.44
N LYS A 41 6.63 12.84 -16.09
CA LYS A 41 5.90 12.35 -17.26
C LYS A 41 4.64 11.62 -16.82
N LYS A 42 3.49 12.02 -17.37
CA LYS A 42 2.23 11.30 -17.21
C LYS A 42 2.31 9.93 -17.85
N LYS A 43 2.39 8.88 -17.04
CA LYS A 43 2.58 7.47 -17.47
C LYS A 43 1.63 6.49 -16.78
N VAL A 44 0.92 6.95 -15.75
CA VAL A 44 -0.06 6.15 -15.02
C VAL A 44 -1.41 6.36 -15.69
N THR A 45 -1.76 5.43 -16.59
CA THR A 45 -3.10 5.33 -17.20
C THR A 45 -4.10 4.74 -16.20
N LEU A 46 -5.41 4.81 -16.49
CA LEU A 46 -6.46 4.26 -15.63
C LEU A 46 -6.19 2.82 -15.17
N LEU A 47 -5.90 1.90 -16.11
CA LEU A 47 -5.61 0.50 -15.78
C LEU A 47 -4.36 0.33 -14.91
N ARG A 48 -3.34 1.17 -15.13
CA ARG A 48 -2.14 1.16 -14.29
C ARG A 48 -2.43 1.69 -12.90
N GLY A 49 -3.25 2.73 -12.78
CA GLY A 49 -3.75 3.27 -11.51
C GLY A 49 -4.51 2.22 -10.70
N ILE A 50 -5.50 1.56 -11.33
CA ILE A 50 -6.26 0.45 -10.72
C ILE A 50 -5.32 -0.67 -10.25
N SER A 51 -4.37 -1.07 -11.12
CA SER A 51 -3.40 -2.11 -10.78
C SER A 51 -2.49 -1.72 -9.61
N ILE A 52 -2.09 -0.45 -9.52
CA ILE A 52 -1.32 0.08 -8.39
C ILE A 52 -2.16 -0.02 -7.12
N ILE A 53 -3.39 0.49 -7.12
CA ILE A 53 -4.27 0.49 -5.94
C ILE A 53 -4.58 -0.93 -5.46
N ILE A 54 -5.00 -1.83 -6.35
CA ILE A 54 -5.26 -3.24 -6.01
C ILE A 54 -3.97 -3.89 -5.49
N GLY A 55 -2.85 -3.63 -6.16
CA GLY A 55 -1.54 -4.17 -5.80
C GLY A 55 -1.03 -3.69 -4.44
N THR A 56 -1.39 -2.47 -4.03
CA THR A 56 -0.98 -1.88 -2.74
C THR A 56 -1.92 -2.23 -1.60
N ILE A 57 -3.24 -2.25 -1.82
CA ILE A 57 -4.24 -2.59 -0.79
C ILE A 57 -4.18 -4.08 -0.46
N ILE A 58 -4.13 -4.95 -1.48
CA ILE A 58 -4.07 -6.40 -1.26
C ILE A 58 -2.65 -6.76 -0.80
N GLY A 59 -2.44 -6.78 0.52
CA GLY A 59 -1.15 -7.04 1.14
C GLY A 59 -1.16 -8.19 2.15
N ALA A 60 -0.14 -8.20 3.01
CA ALA A 60 -0.03 -9.19 4.09
C ALA A 60 -1.14 -9.07 5.15
N GLY A 61 -1.85 -7.93 5.19
CA GLY A 61 -2.87 -7.64 6.20
C GLY A 61 -4.00 -8.67 6.25
N ILE A 62 -4.44 -9.22 5.11
CA ILE A 62 -5.49 -10.25 5.11
C ILE A 62 -5.06 -11.54 5.80
N PHE A 63 -3.77 -11.85 5.84
CA PHE A 63 -3.25 -13.04 6.52
C PHE A 63 -3.08 -12.82 8.03
N ILE A 64 -2.81 -11.57 8.45
CA ILE A 64 -2.50 -11.19 9.83
C ILE A 64 -3.75 -10.78 10.62
N SER A 65 -4.58 -9.91 10.03
CA SER A 65 -5.69 -9.22 10.70
C SER A 65 -6.85 -10.11 11.17
N PRO A 66 -7.24 -11.23 10.51
CA PRO A 66 -8.39 -12.03 10.95
C PRO A 66 -8.30 -12.49 12.41
N LYS A 67 -7.11 -12.90 12.86
CA LYS A 67 -6.86 -13.31 14.25
C LYS A 67 -7.08 -12.15 15.23
N GLY A 68 -6.60 -10.96 14.87
CA GLY A 68 -6.75 -9.76 15.69
C GLY A 68 -8.21 -9.30 15.79
N ILE A 69 -8.94 -9.33 14.67
CA ILE A 69 -10.36 -8.96 14.64
C ILE A 69 -11.16 -9.95 15.50
N LEU A 70 -11.07 -11.25 15.21
CA LEU A 70 -11.87 -12.26 15.92
C LEU A 70 -11.59 -12.30 17.43
N LYS A 71 -10.31 -12.17 17.84
CA LYS A 71 -9.93 -12.13 19.26
C LYS A 71 -10.58 -10.94 19.98
N ASN A 72 -10.69 -9.80 19.32
CA ASN A 72 -11.21 -8.57 19.93
C ASN A 72 -12.73 -8.42 19.77
N THR A 73 -13.36 -9.06 18.79
CA THR A 73 -14.83 -9.04 18.60
C THR A 73 -15.54 -10.16 19.35
N GLY A 74 -14.86 -11.27 19.64
CA GLY A 74 -15.40 -12.40 20.41
C GLY A 74 -16.40 -13.29 19.67
N SER A 75 -16.96 -12.84 18.53
CA SER A 75 -17.88 -13.61 17.70
C SER A 75 -17.60 -13.46 16.20
N VAL A 76 -18.01 -14.47 15.42
CA VAL A 76 -17.80 -14.53 13.97
C VAL A 76 -18.62 -13.44 13.26
N GLY A 77 -19.90 -13.28 13.64
CA GLY A 77 -20.81 -12.28 13.09
C GLY A 77 -20.30 -10.86 13.28
N MET A 78 -19.85 -10.52 14.50
CA MET A 78 -19.24 -9.21 14.76
C MET A 78 -17.92 -9.01 14.00
N SER A 79 -17.11 -10.05 13.82
CA SER A 79 -15.88 -9.95 13.03
C SER A 79 -16.14 -9.58 11.57
N LEU A 80 -17.19 -10.15 10.96
CA LEU A 80 -17.61 -9.84 9.59
C LEU A 80 -18.15 -8.42 9.48
N ILE A 81 -18.92 -7.96 10.47
CA ILE A 81 -19.39 -6.56 10.52
C ILE A 81 -18.20 -5.60 10.56
N VAL A 82 -17.20 -5.85 11.42
CA VAL A 82 -16.00 -5.00 11.49
C VAL A 82 -15.26 -4.97 10.15
N TRP A 83 -15.11 -6.11 9.47
CA TRP A 83 -14.53 -6.14 8.11
C TRP A 83 -15.30 -5.25 7.13
N THR A 84 -16.63 -5.37 7.09
CA THR A 84 -17.47 -4.54 6.21
C THR A 84 -17.36 -3.06 6.54
N VAL A 85 -17.43 -2.67 7.81
CA VAL A 85 -17.33 -1.27 8.23
C VAL A 85 -15.94 -0.70 7.92
N CYS A 86 -14.85 -1.44 8.16
CA CYS A 86 -13.51 -1.02 7.77
C CYS A 86 -13.39 -0.76 6.25
N GLY A 87 -14.03 -1.59 5.43
CA GLY A 87 -14.09 -1.38 3.98
C GLY A 87 -14.82 -0.10 3.59
N ILE A 88 -15.99 0.16 4.20
CA ILE A 88 -16.77 1.38 3.97
C ILE A 88 -16.00 2.64 4.42
N LEU A 89 -15.39 2.60 5.61
CA LEU A 89 -14.57 3.70 6.11
C LEU A 89 -13.36 3.98 5.21
N SER A 90 -12.73 2.92 4.68
CA SER A 90 -11.62 3.06 3.73
C SER A 90 -12.07 3.65 2.40
N LEU A 91 -13.27 3.31 1.92
CA LEU A 91 -13.88 3.92 0.73
C LEU A 91 -14.10 5.43 0.92
N PHE A 92 -14.72 5.84 2.03
CA PHE A 92 -14.91 7.26 2.31
C PHE A 92 -13.58 8.00 2.46
N GLY A 93 -12.59 7.38 3.14
CA GLY A 93 -11.24 7.94 3.21
C GLY A 93 -10.60 8.12 1.83
N ALA A 94 -10.74 7.13 0.95
CA ALA A 94 -10.23 7.19 -0.42
C ALA A 94 -10.89 8.30 -1.24
N LEU A 95 -12.21 8.49 -1.12
CA LEU A 95 -12.93 9.55 -1.83
C LEU A 95 -12.51 10.95 -1.35
N CYS A 96 -12.36 11.15 -0.04
CA CYS A 96 -11.83 12.41 0.50
C CYS A 96 -10.41 12.68 -0.02
N TYR A 97 -9.58 11.64 -0.12
CA TYR A 97 -8.25 11.78 -0.72
C TYR A 97 -8.31 12.01 -2.22
N ALA A 98 -9.26 11.41 -2.95
CA ALA A 98 -9.43 11.68 -4.37
C ALA A 98 -9.73 13.17 -4.62
N GLU A 99 -10.58 13.78 -3.80
CA GLU A 99 -10.84 15.23 -3.84
C GLU A 99 -9.54 16.02 -3.58
N LEU A 100 -8.81 15.71 -2.50
CA LEU A 100 -7.53 16.36 -2.20
C LEU A 100 -6.50 16.20 -3.34
N GLY A 101 -6.44 15.02 -3.96
CA GLY A 101 -5.51 14.72 -5.07
C GLY A 101 -5.87 15.43 -6.37
N THR A 102 -7.16 15.64 -6.62
CA THR A 102 -7.61 16.39 -7.80
C THR A 102 -7.49 17.90 -7.61
N CYS A 103 -7.66 18.40 -6.38
CA CYS A 103 -7.45 19.80 -6.01
C CYS A 103 -5.96 20.20 -5.97
N ILE A 104 -5.13 19.40 -5.30
CA ILE A 104 -3.69 19.66 -5.11
C ILE A 104 -2.88 18.70 -5.97
N LYS A 105 -2.66 19.09 -7.24
CA LYS A 105 -1.95 18.28 -8.27
C LYS A 105 -0.42 18.34 -8.13
N LYS A 106 0.06 18.17 -6.91
CA LYS A 106 1.48 18.11 -6.56
C LYS A 106 1.77 16.72 -5.99
N SER A 107 2.90 16.12 -6.35
CA SER A 107 3.32 14.84 -5.75
C SER A 107 3.69 15.02 -4.27
N GLY A 108 3.67 13.92 -3.49
CA GLY A 108 4.05 13.92 -2.06
C GLY A 108 2.92 13.60 -1.08
N GLY A 109 1.67 13.44 -1.55
CA GLY A 109 0.55 12.93 -0.77
C GLY A 109 0.32 13.71 0.53
N HIS A 110 0.32 13.01 1.67
CA HIS A 110 0.02 13.60 2.99
C HIS A 110 0.86 14.84 3.31
N TYR A 111 2.17 14.83 2.99
CA TYR A 111 3.05 15.95 3.29
C TYR A 111 2.59 17.21 2.57
N THR A 112 2.32 17.08 1.28
CA THR A 112 1.92 18.18 0.40
C THR A 112 0.57 18.75 0.82
N TYR A 113 -0.38 17.91 1.21
CA TYR A 113 -1.70 18.36 1.69
C TYR A 113 -1.60 19.13 3.00
N ILE A 114 -0.80 18.64 3.95
CA ILE A 114 -0.60 19.32 5.24
C ILE A 114 0.20 20.62 5.05
N LEU A 115 1.18 20.64 4.15
CA LEU A 115 1.95 21.83 3.84
C LEU A 115 1.08 22.95 3.28
N GLU A 116 0.17 22.61 2.35
CA GLU A 116 -0.73 23.60 1.73
C GLU A 116 -1.79 24.10 2.72
N ALA A 117 -2.32 23.23 3.58
CA ALA A 117 -3.40 23.58 4.51
C ALA A 117 -2.93 24.22 5.83
N PHE A 118 -1.81 23.76 6.39
CA PHE A 118 -1.36 24.10 7.75
C PHE A 118 0.07 24.66 7.83
N GLY A 119 0.77 24.74 6.70
CA GLY A 119 2.12 25.30 6.62
C GLY A 119 3.24 24.32 6.99
N PRO A 120 4.49 24.82 7.10
CA PRO A 120 5.69 23.99 7.08
C PRO A 120 5.91 23.17 8.35
N LEU A 121 5.56 23.69 9.53
CA LEU A 121 5.82 23.01 10.79
C LEU A 121 4.99 21.71 10.94
N PRO A 122 3.66 21.70 10.76
CA PRO A 122 2.88 20.45 10.79
C PRO A 122 3.28 19.47 9.69
N ALA A 123 3.65 19.97 8.51
CA ALA A 123 4.13 19.13 7.40
C ALA A 123 5.46 18.44 7.74
N PHE A 124 6.37 19.15 8.40
CA PHE A 124 7.62 18.59 8.90
C PHE A 124 7.37 17.51 9.96
N VAL A 125 6.48 17.75 10.93
CA VAL A 125 6.08 16.77 11.94
C VAL A 125 5.50 15.51 11.29
N ARG A 126 4.67 15.66 10.24
CA ARG A 126 4.13 14.51 9.49
C ARG A 126 5.22 13.62 8.92
N VAL A 127 6.26 14.21 8.31
CA VAL A 127 7.38 13.46 7.73
C VAL A 127 8.24 12.84 8.83
N TRP A 128 8.46 13.53 9.95
CA TRP A 128 9.15 12.99 11.11
C TRP A 128 8.47 11.72 11.65
N VAL A 129 7.16 11.77 11.86
CA VAL A 129 6.37 10.62 12.31
C VAL A 129 6.37 9.50 11.26
N GLU A 130 6.32 9.84 9.97
CA GLU A 130 6.43 8.86 8.89
C GLU A 130 7.73 8.05 8.97
N LEU A 131 8.86 8.75 9.10
CA LEU A 131 10.20 8.18 9.01
C LEU A 131 10.59 7.41 10.27
N LEU A 132 10.25 7.91 11.46
CA LEU A 132 10.68 7.31 12.71
C LEU A 132 9.71 6.27 13.27
N ILE A 133 8.41 6.41 12.98
CA ILE A 133 7.38 5.60 13.63
C ILE A 133 6.67 4.72 12.60
N ILE A 134 6.01 5.34 11.61
CA ILE A 134 5.08 4.61 10.73
C ILE A 134 5.81 3.60 9.84
N ARG A 135 6.84 4.04 9.09
CA ARG A 135 7.57 3.17 8.15
C ARG A 135 8.33 2.03 8.84
N PRO A 136 9.08 2.27 9.93
CA PRO A 136 9.75 1.19 10.65
C PRO A 136 8.76 0.20 11.27
N ALA A 137 7.71 0.68 11.92
CA ALA A 137 6.71 -0.20 12.55
C ALA A 137 5.98 -1.08 11.53
N ALA A 138 5.55 -0.50 10.39
CA ALA A 138 4.90 -1.26 9.33
C ALA A 138 5.83 -2.35 8.75
N THR A 139 7.11 -2.01 8.55
CA THR A 139 8.11 -2.97 8.05
C THR A 139 8.37 -4.07 9.07
N ALA A 140 8.43 -3.74 10.37
CA ALA A 140 8.64 -4.70 11.45
C ALA A 140 7.49 -5.70 11.56
N VAL A 141 6.23 -5.25 11.51
CA VAL A 141 5.05 -6.13 11.57
C VAL A 141 5.05 -7.14 10.42
N ILE A 142 5.29 -6.69 9.19
CA ILE A 142 5.33 -7.58 8.01
C ILE A 142 6.50 -8.56 8.11
N SER A 143 7.67 -8.09 8.57
CA SER A 143 8.86 -8.94 8.69
C SER A 143 8.70 -10.00 9.79
N LEU A 144 8.07 -9.65 10.91
CA LEU A 144 7.74 -10.60 11.99
C LEU A 144 6.74 -11.66 11.51
N ALA A 145 5.71 -11.25 10.75
CA ALA A 145 4.77 -12.18 10.14
C ALA A 145 5.48 -13.14 9.17
N PHE A 146 6.40 -12.63 8.34
CA PHE A 146 7.23 -13.46 7.47
C PHE A 146 8.04 -14.50 8.27
N GLY A 147 8.75 -14.07 9.32
CA GLY A 147 9.54 -14.99 10.14
C GLY A 147 8.68 -16.06 10.82
N ARG A 148 7.50 -15.68 11.31
CA ARG A 148 6.55 -16.63 11.91
C ARG A 148 6.00 -17.63 10.88
N TYR A 149 5.53 -17.15 9.72
CA TYR A 149 4.95 -18.03 8.70
C TYR A 149 5.95 -19.00 8.07
N ILE A 150 7.23 -18.65 8.01
CA ILE A 150 8.28 -19.60 7.60
C ILE A 150 8.43 -20.73 8.62
N LEU A 151 8.33 -20.42 9.91
CA LEU A 151 8.57 -21.39 10.98
C LEU A 151 7.34 -22.25 11.28
N GLU A 152 6.12 -21.76 11.05
CA GLU A 152 4.87 -22.45 11.39
C GLU A 152 4.81 -23.92 10.90
N PRO A 153 5.21 -24.28 9.66
CA PRO A 153 5.21 -25.67 9.20
C PRO A 153 6.18 -26.60 9.96
N PHE A 154 7.29 -26.06 10.48
CA PHE A 154 8.31 -26.85 11.19
C PHE A 154 7.98 -27.08 12.66
N PHE A 155 7.03 -26.31 13.20
CA PHE A 155 6.65 -26.33 14.61
C PHE A 155 5.15 -26.61 14.79
N MET A 156 4.49 -27.34 13.87
CA MET A 156 3.04 -27.56 13.94
C MET A 156 2.52 -28.14 15.27
N GLN A 157 3.35 -28.89 16.00
CA GLN A 157 2.99 -29.53 17.27
C GLN A 157 3.53 -28.79 18.51
N CYS A 158 4.32 -27.73 18.33
CA CYS A 158 5.05 -27.07 19.40
C CYS A 158 4.91 -25.54 19.30
N GLU A 159 5.12 -24.83 20.41
CA GLU A 159 5.21 -23.38 20.34
C GLU A 159 6.55 -22.96 19.68
N ILE A 160 6.50 -22.01 18.76
CA ILE A 160 7.69 -21.49 18.08
C ILE A 160 8.47 -20.60 19.07
N PRO A 161 9.74 -20.89 19.35
CA PRO A 161 10.56 -20.04 20.22
C PRO A 161 10.65 -18.61 19.67
N GLU A 162 10.40 -17.60 20.51
CA GLU A 162 10.43 -16.19 20.07
C GLU A 162 11.77 -15.79 19.45
N LEU A 163 12.88 -16.31 19.99
CA LEU A 163 14.22 -16.04 19.48
C LEU A 163 14.37 -16.54 18.04
N ALA A 164 13.79 -17.70 17.70
CA ALA A 164 13.83 -18.23 16.34
C ALA A 164 13.06 -17.31 15.37
N ILE A 165 11.87 -16.84 15.77
CA ILE A 165 11.09 -15.88 14.97
C ILE A 165 11.91 -14.61 14.73
N LYS A 166 12.52 -14.05 15.78
CA LYS A 166 13.34 -12.83 15.70
C LYS A 166 14.56 -13.01 14.78
N LEU A 167 15.25 -14.15 14.86
CA LEU A 167 16.40 -14.45 14.01
C LEU A 167 16.02 -14.61 12.54
N ILE A 168 15.00 -15.40 12.22
CA ILE A 168 14.53 -15.57 10.83
C ILE A 168 14.01 -14.24 10.28
N THR A 169 13.30 -13.46 11.10
CA THR A 169 12.85 -12.11 10.75
C THR A 169 14.03 -11.20 10.40
N ALA A 170 15.08 -11.18 11.23
CA ALA A 170 16.28 -10.37 11.02
C ALA A 170 17.04 -10.76 9.74
N VAL A 171 17.15 -12.07 9.46
CA VAL A 171 17.73 -12.56 8.20
C VAL A 171 16.89 -12.12 7.01
N GLY A 172 15.57 -12.29 7.08
CA GLY A 172 14.63 -11.93 6.01
C GLY A 172 14.67 -10.46 5.65
N ILE A 173 14.54 -9.57 6.64
CA ILE A 173 14.56 -8.12 6.40
C ILE A 173 15.94 -7.66 5.87
N THR A 174 17.03 -8.22 6.37
CA THR A 174 18.39 -7.90 5.91
C THR A 174 18.59 -8.35 4.46
N LEU A 175 18.12 -9.53 4.09
CA LEU A 175 18.16 -10.03 2.71
C LEU A 175 17.40 -9.08 1.77
N VAL A 176 16.18 -8.69 2.14
CA VAL A 176 15.38 -7.74 1.36
C VAL A 176 16.09 -6.39 1.23
N MET A 177 16.70 -5.88 2.31
CA MET A 177 17.47 -4.64 2.30
C MET A 177 18.67 -4.70 1.35
N VAL A 178 19.43 -5.81 1.38
CA VAL A 178 20.59 -6.03 0.49
C VAL A 178 20.13 -6.10 -0.96
N LEU A 179 19.07 -6.87 -1.27
CA LEU A 179 18.54 -6.97 -2.63
C LEU A 179 18.09 -5.62 -3.20
N ASN A 180 17.39 -4.82 -2.38
CA ASN A 180 16.96 -3.47 -2.76
C ASN A 180 18.15 -2.53 -2.99
N SER A 181 19.20 -2.64 -2.19
CA SER A 181 20.42 -1.84 -2.31
C SER A 181 21.29 -2.24 -3.50
N MET A 182 21.30 -3.52 -3.89
CA MET A 182 22.12 -4.03 -4.99
C MET A 182 21.49 -3.77 -6.36
N SER A 183 20.18 -3.98 -6.51
CA SER A 183 19.53 -3.77 -7.82
C SER A 183 18.03 -3.55 -7.72
N VAL A 184 17.62 -2.34 -8.09
CA VAL A 184 16.21 -1.95 -8.24
C VAL A 184 15.51 -2.79 -9.32
N SER A 185 16.21 -3.19 -10.38
CA SER A 185 15.62 -3.97 -11.47
C SER A 185 15.30 -5.41 -11.04
N TRP A 186 16.17 -6.05 -10.25
CA TRP A 186 15.89 -7.36 -9.68
C TRP A 186 14.77 -7.29 -8.65
N SER A 187 14.81 -6.28 -7.77
CA SER A 187 13.77 -6.06 -6.76
C SER A 187 12.39 -5.90 -7.41
N ALA A 188 12.28 -5.14 -8.50
CA ALA A 188 11.03 -5.00 -9.26
C ALA A 188 10.53 -6.33 -9.84
N ARG A 189 11.42 -7.17 -10.38
CA ARG A 189 11.04 -8.50 -10.90
C ARG A 189 10.53 -9.42 -9.79
N ILE A 190 11.22 -9.45 -8.65
CA ILE A 190 10.82 -10.23 -7.47
C ILE A 190 9.47 -9.74 -6.95
N GLN A 191 9.26 -8.43 -6.88
CA GLN A 191 7.98 -7.85 -6.44
C GLN A 191 6.81 -8.27 -7.35
N ILE A 192 7.00 -8.30 -8.67
CA ILE A 192 5.98 -8.78 -9.62
C ILE A 192 5.67 -10.25 -9.35
N PHE A 193 6.70 -11.09 -9.19
CA PHE A 193 6.52 -12.51 -8.89
C PHE A 193 5.77 -12.71 -7.55
N LEU A 194 6.17 -12.03 -6.48
CA LEU A 194 5.50 -12.10 -5.18
C LEU A 194 4.05 -11.59 -5.25
N THR A 195 3.78 -10.60 -6.11
CA THR A 195 2.43 -10.10 -6.36
C THR A 195 1.55 -11.17 -7.00
N PHE A 196 2.09 -11.95 -7.92
CA PHE A 196 1.36 -13.10 -8.48
C PHE A 196 1.13 -14.18 -7.41
N CYS A 197 2.18 -14.54 -6.65
CA CYS A 197 2.08 -15.55 -5.59
C CYS A 197 1.01 -15.21 -4.53
N LYS A 198 0.93 -13.94 -4.08
CA LYS A 198 -0.10 -13.55 -3.10
C LYS A 198 -1.51 -13.67 -3.66
N LEU A 199 -1.74 -13.35 -4.94
CA LEU A 199 -3.05 -13.48 -5.57
C LEU A 199 -3.45 -14.95 -5.68
N VAL A 200 -2.51 -15.82 -6.05
CA VAL A 200 -2.74 -17.28 -6.08
C VAL A 200 -3.06 -17.81 -4.68
N ALA A 201 -2.33 -17.39 -3.64
CA ALA A 201 -2.60 -17.80 -2.27
C ALA A 201 -4.01 -17.40 -1.81
N ILE A 202 -4.47 -16.20 -2.17
CA ILE A 202 -5.85 -15.76 -1.89
C ILE A 202 -6.86 -16.65 -2.62
N LEU A 203 -6.63 -16.98 -3.89
CA LEU A 203 -7.52 -17.87 -4.64
C LEU A 203 -7.60 -19.28 -4.03
N ILE A 204 -6.48 -19.81 -3.54
CA ILE A 204 -6.43 -21.10 -2.83
C ILE A 204 -7.24 -21.08 -1.53
N ILE A 205 -7.46 -19.92 -0.92
CA ILE A 205 -8.33 -19.79 0.26
C ILE A 205 -9.80 -19.64 -0.16
N ILE A 206 -10.08 -18.77 -1.13
CA ILE A 206 -11.45 -18.46 -1.57
C ILE A 206 -12.13 -19.67 -2.19
N VAL A 207 -11.48 -20.36 -3.14
CA VAL A 207 -12.13 -21.42 -3.93
C VAL A 207 -12.59 -22.61 -3.06
N PRO A 208 -11.74 -23.22 -2.22
CA PRO A 208 -12.18 -24.28 -1.32
C PRO A 208 -13.20 -23.80 -0.28
N GLY A 209 -13.08 -22.55 0.20
CA GLY A 209 -14.06 -21.96 1.12
C GLY A 209 -15.46 -21.89 0.51
N VAL A 210 -15.57 -21.41 -0.74
CA VAL A 210 -16.83 -21.38 -1.48
C VAL A 210 -17.38 -22.80 -1.73
N ILE A 211 -16.52 -23.75 -2.09
CA ILE A 211 -16.93 -25.16 -2.29
C ILE A 211 -17.52 -25.74 -0.99
N GLN A 212 -16.92 -25.47 0.17
CA GLN A 212 -17.45 -25.93 1.46
C GLN A 212 -18.80 -25.29 1.79
N LEU A 213 -18.98 -23.99 1.51
CA LEU A 213 -20.26 -23.31 1.68
C LEU A 213 -21.36 -23.93 0.81
N ILE A 214 -21.06 -24.24 -0.46
CA ILE A 214 -22.01 -24.88 -1.38
C ILE A 214 -22.39 -26.30 -0.92
N LYS A 215 -21.45 -27.01 -0.28
CA LYS A 215 -21.71 -28.34 0.33
C LYS A 215 -22.55 -28.27 1.60
N GLY A 216 -22.84 -27.08 2.12
CA GLY A 216 -23.66 -26.89 3.31
C GLY A 216 -22.90 -26.85 4.64
N GLU A 217 -21.56 -26.84 4.62
CA GLU A 217 -20.69 -26.75 5.82
C GLU A 217 -20.75 -25.35 6.47
N THR A 218 -21.91 -25.04 7.06
CA THR A 218 -22.26 -23.71 7.59
C THR A 218 -22.36 -23.67 9.12
N GLN A 219 -21.93 -24.73 9.80
CA GLN A 219 -21.99 -24.88 11.26
C GLN A 219 -21.39 -23.70 12.03
N HIS A 220 -20.32 -23.09 11.52
CA HIS A 220 -19.66 -21.94 12.13
C HIS A 220 -20.48 -20.63 12.06
N PHE A 221 -21.58 -20.60 11.29
CA PHE A 221 -22.45 -19.43 11.14
C PHE A 221 -23.79 -19.56 11.89
N GLN A 222 -24.17 -20.76 12.36
CA GLN A 222 -25.48 -20.99 12.97
C GLN A 222 -25.72 -20.14 14.23
N ASN A 223 -24.67 -19.93 15.03
CA ASN A 223 -24.66 -19.02 16.17
C ASN A 223 -23.58 -17.95 15.98
N ALA A 224 -23.56 -17.29 14.80
CA ALA A 224 -22.47 -16.37 14.43
C ALA A 224 -22.21 -15.27 15.46
N PHE A 225 -23.24 -14.81 16.18
CA PHE A 225 -23.14 -13.77 17.20
C PHE A 225 -22.92 -14.31 18.62
N ALA A 226 -23.01 -15.64 18.82
CA ALA A 226 -22.67 -16.24 20.09
C ALA A 226 -21.15 -16.19 20.30
N GLY A 227 -20.75 -15.69 21.46
CA GLY A 227 -19.37 -15.45 21.85
C GLY A 227 -19.36 -14.70 23.18
N ASN A 228 -18.18 -14.38 23.71
CA ASN A 228 -18.09 -13.46 24.84
C ASN A 228 -18.78 -12.15 24.47
N ASP A 229 -19.52 -11.55 25.41
CA ASP A 229 -20.15 -10.25 25.25
C ASP A 229 -19.17 -9.34 24.54
N ALA A 230 -19.58 -8.81 23.38
CA ALA A 230 -18.77 -7.93 22.55
C ALA A 230 -18.45 -6.69 23.39
N SER A 231 -17.36 -6.79 24.15
CA SER A 231 -16.92 -5.72 25.01
C SER A 231 -16.61 -4.55 24.09
N VAL A 232 -17.34 -3.45 24.27
CA VAL A 232 -17.12 -2.21 23.52
C VAL A 232 -15.65 -1.78 23.62
N MET A 233 -14.94 -2.21 24.67
CA MET A 233 -13.51 -1.95 24.85
C MET A 233 -12.61 -2.69 23.84
N GLY A 234 -13.04 -3.83 23.29
CA GLY A 234 -12.29 -4.58 22.28
C GLY A 234 -12.44 -4.02 20.86
N LEU A 235 -13.55 -3.34 20.56
CA LEU A 235 -13.85 -2.83 19.23
C LEU A 235 -12.76 -1.91 18.64
N PRO A 236 -12.17 -0.94 19.37
CA PRO A 236 -11.09 -0.12 18.83
C PRO A 236 -9.91 -0.95 18.30
N LEU A 237 -9.50 -2.00 19.01
CA LEU A 237 -8.40 -2.88 18.58
C LEU A 237 -8.79 -3.76 17.39
N ALA A 238 -10.06 -4.17 17.30
CA ALA A 238 -10.60 -4.84 16.12
C ALA A 238 -10.56 -3.92 14.90
N PHE A 239 -10.99 -2.66 15.04
CA PHE A 239 -10.90 -1.66 13.98
C PHE A 239 -9.46 -1.35 13.57
N TYR A 240 -8.52 -1.23 14.51
CA TYR A 240 -7.09 -1.09 14.17
C TYR A 240 -6.59 -2.27 13.32
N SER A 241 -6.98 -3.49 13.69
CA SER A 241 -6.61 -4.70 12.94
C SER A 241 -7.25 -4.72 11.54
N GLY A 242 -8.52 -4.34 11.42
CA GLY A 242 -9.24 -4.27 10.14
C GLY A 242 -8.71 -3.18 9.21
N MET A 243 -8.53 -1.95 9.73
CA MET A 243 -8.00 -0.82 8.96
C MET A 243 -6.56 -1.08 8.47
N TYR A 244 -5.75 -1.83 9.22
CA TYR A 244 -4.43 -2.26 8.76
C TYR A 244 -4.51 -3.08 7.46
N ALA A 245 -5.50 -3.97 7.33
CA ALA A 245 -5.66 -4.79 6.13
C ALA A 245 -6.14 -4.02 4.89
N TYR A 246 -6.83 -2.89 5.08
CA TYR A 246 -7.26 -2.01 3.99
C TYR A 246 -6.28 -0.87 3.69
N SER A 247 -5.15 -0.79 4.39
CA SER A 247 -4.20 0.30 4.20
C SER A 247 -3.66 0.35 2.76
N GLY A 248 -3.47 1.56 2.24
CA GLY A 248 -2.85 1.81 0.94
C GLY A 248 -3.77 2.36 -0.14
N TRP A 249 -5.03 2.65 0.18
CA TRP A 249 -5.96 3.32 -0.73
C TRP A 249 -5.50 4.72 -1.14
N PHE A 250 -4.66 5.39 -0.35
CA PHE A 250 -4.11 6.72 -0.63
C PHE A 250 -2.86 6.72 -1.54
N TYR A 251 -2.34 5.57 -1.99
CA TYR A 251 -1.04 5.55 -2.67
C TYR A 251 -1.02 6.25 -4.03
N LEU A 252 -2.15 6.30 -4.75
CA LEU A 252 -2.22 6.99 -6.04
C LEU A 252 -1.98 8.50 -5.89
N ASN A 253 -2.37 9.08 -4.76
CA ASN A 253 -2.18 10.49 -4.42
C ASN A 253 -0.70 10.90 -4.29
N PHE A 254 0.21 9.95 -4.08
CA PHE A 254 1.64 10.22 -4.01
C PHE A 254 2.26 10.41 -5.39
N VAL A 255 1.61 9.88 -6.43
CA VAL A 255 2.08 9.89 -7.83
C VAL A 255 1.11 10.62 -8.76
N THR A 256 0.27 11.50 -8.21
CA THR A 256 -0.77 12.21 -8.97
C THR A 256 -0.24 12.97 -10.18
N GLU A 257 0.97 13.54 -10.13
CA GLU A 257 1.58 14.24 -11.27
C GLU A 257 1.93 13.29 -12.43
N GLU A 258 2.07 12.00 -12.16
CA GLU A 258 2.31 10.95 -13.16
C GLU A 258 1.00 10.35 -13.69
N VAL A 259 -0.15 10.67 -13.10
CA VAL A 259 -1.47 10.20 -13.53
C VAL A 259 -1.94 10.97 -14.74
N GLU A 260 -2.37 10.23 -15.77
CA GLU A 260 -3.07 10.79 -16.91
C GLU A 260 -4.48 11.23 -16.49
N ASN A 261 -4.89 12.45 -16.83
CA ASN A 261 -6.21 12.99 -16.49
C ASN A 261 -6.70 12.68 -15.04
N PRO A 262 -6.01 13.19 -14.01
CA PRO A 262 -6.27 12.80 -12.62
C PRO A 262 -7.71 13.11 -12.15
N GLU A 263 -8.34 14.17 -12.68
CA GLU A 263 -9.73 14.53 -12.36
C GLU A 263 -10.75 13.45 -12.74
N LYS A 264 -10.41 12.59 -13.71
CA LYS A 264 -11.28 11.51 -14.17
C LYS A 264 -10.86 10.14 -13.64
N TYR A 265 -9.57 9.91 -13.40
CA TYR A 265 -9.04 8.57 -13.09
C TYR A 265 -8.70 8.35 -11.62
N VAL A 266 -8.64 9.41 -10.80
CA VAL A 266 -8.38 9.29 -9.36
C VAL A 266 -9.65 8.96 -8.56
N PRO A 267 -10.81 9.61 -8.81
CA PRO A 267 -12.09 9.18 -8.23
C PRO A 267 -12.52 7.81 -8.76
#